data_AF-A0A2V6BSF9-F1
#
_entry.id   AF-A0A2V6BSF9-F1
#
_cell.length_a   1.000
_cell.length_b   1.000
_cell.length_c   1.000
_cell.angle_alpha   90.00
_cell.angle_beta   90.00
_cell.angle_gamma   90.00
#
_symmetry.space_group_name_H-M   'P 1'
#
loop_
_entity.id
_entity.type
_entity.pdbx_description
1 polymer ?
#
loop_
_entity_poly.entity_id
_entity_poly.type
_entity_poly.pdbx_seq_one_letter_code
_entity_poly.pdbx_strand_id
1 'polypeptide(L)'
;IDEKTRELLERQPDKAKRNVQEIRANIAHKERARKTVTVGIERLQSLWNEQLSSGERSQLRELDRSLSLQSDGPRMSAEAAVRWAEEHLFDRRSVVQEHELWRHALEHARGQGVKLRDIQAVTQTRGYVRDERFPGKVTTREVITREWNIVCLAQEGLGGHAPLCANYRPANASLDAEQRQAVGHILSSRDFVTLFRGGAGTGKSFALREVQAALKRDGRTVRVLAPQRQQVADLERDGFAGAQTVSAFLARCSMPRGAVVLVDEAGQIGGEQMLQLLQCVKENDGRVVLSGDTRQHGAVAATDALRAIEKYSGLQPAELTNIRRQNPETAKTQAERQWLEQYKLAVNEARSGKLAQSFDRLDKQNAIVLCTPADQQQKLTEHFLELAKARHSTVVISQSWSEIHKVNEQVRDGLKAKRASR
;
A
#
# COMPACT_ATOMS: atom_id res chain seq x y z
N ILE A 1 -6.79 -35.67 -46.07
CA ILE A 1 -6.78 -36.64 -44.93
C ILE A 1 -8.00 -37.54 -45.00
N ASP A 2 -9.20 -37.00 -45.19
CA ASP A 2 -10.45 -37.78 -45.14
C ASP A 2 -10.61 -38.76 -46.30
N GLU A 3 -10.25 -38.35 -47.51
CA GLU A 3 -10.23 -39.22 -48.69
C GLU A 3 -9.22 -40.38 -48.52
N LYS A 4 -7.98 -40.08 -48.12
CA LYS A 4 -6.97 -41.11 -47.80
C LYS A 4 -7.36 -42.00 -46.63
N THR A 5 -8.10 -41.49 -45.64
CA THR A 5 -8.62 -42.30 -44.53
C THR A 5 -9.67 -43.27 -45.06
N ARG A 6 -10.52 -42.84 -46.00
CA ARG A 6 -11.52 -43.67 -46.67
C ARG A 6 -10.85 -44.76 -47.53
N GLU A 7 -9.85 -44.41 -48.34
CA GLU A 7 -9.06 -45.37 -49.12
C GLU A 7 -8.33 -46.40 -48.24
N LEU A 8 -7.81 -46.00 -47.08
CA LEU A 8 -7.13 -46.90 -46.14
C LEU A 8 -8.11 -47.87 -45.45
N LEU A 9 -9.33 -47.42 -45.17
CA LEU A 9 -10.39 -48.24 -44.60
C LEU A 9 -10.99 -49.20 -45.63
N GLU A 10 -11.06 -48.81 -46.90
CA GLU A 10 -11.49 -49.68 -48.01
C GLU A 10 -10.45 -50.77 -48.31
N ARG A 11 -9.14 -50.45 -48.25
CA ARG A 11 -8.06 -51.44 -48.46
C ARG A 11 -7.85 -52.39 -47.28
N GLN A 12 -8.23 -51.99 -46.06
CA GLN A 12 -8.05 -52.79 -44.84
C GLN A 12 -9.27 -52.67 -43.93
N PRO A 13 -10.36 -53.40 -44.23
CA PRO A 13 -11.64 -53.30 -43.51
C PRO A 13 -11.54 -53.71 -42.03
N ASP A 14 -10.57 -54.55 -41.65
CA ASP A 14 -10.34 -54.94 -40.25
C ASP A 14 -9.93 -53.78 -39.35
N LYS A 15 -9.32 -52.72 -39.93
CA LYS A 15 -8.94 -51.51 -39.20
C LYS A 15 -10.12 -50.59 -38.91
N ALA A 16 -11.27 -50.78 -39.55
CA ALA A 16 -12.50 -50.04 -39.24
C ALA A 16 -13.05 -50.35 -37.84
N LYS A 17 -12.68 -51.51 -37.25
CA LYS A 17 -12.99 -51.87 -35.86
C LYS A 17 -12.06 -51.20 -34.84
N ARG A 18 -10.97 -50.54 -35.27
CA ARG A 18 -10.09 -49.73 -34.41
C ARG A 18 -10.53 -48.27 -34.38
N ASN A 19 -10.02 -47.51 -33.41
CA ASN A 19 -10.35 -46.10 -33.25
C ASN A 19 -9.95 -45.28 -34.50
N VAL A 20 -10.96 -44.91 -35.29
CA VAL A 20 -10.80 -44.16 -36.55
C VAL A 20 -10.10 -42.81 -36.32
N GLN A 21 -10.21 -42.23 -35.12
CA GLN A 21 -9.49 -41.00 -34.77
C GLN A 21 -7.97 -41.21 -34.72
N GLU A 22 -7.47 -42.33 -34.21
CA GLU A 22 -6.02 -42.62 -34.19
C GLU A 22 -5.46 -42.83 -35.60
N ILE A 23 -6.25 -43.42 -36.50
CA ILE A 23 -5.87 -43.60 -37.90
C ILE A 23 -5.77 -42.24 -38.60
N ARG A 24 -6.77 -41.36 -38.40
CA ARG A 24 -6.72 -39.98 -38.92
C ARG A 24 -5.54 -39.21 -38.35
N ALA A 25 -5.28 -39.31 -37.05
CA ALA A 25 -4.14 -38.65 -36.40
C ALA A 25 -2.79 -39.11 -36.96
N ASN A 26 -2.62 -40.41 -37.18
CA ASN A 26 -1.40 -40.96 -37.78
C ASN A 26 -1.18 -40.53 -39.23
N ILE A 27 -2.24 -40.49 -40.05
CA ILE A 27 -2.17 -39.97 -41.43
C ILE A 27 -1.84 -38.47 -41.41
N ALA A 28 -2.50 -37.72 -40.53
CA ALA A 28 -2.24 -36.29 -40.35
C ALA A 28 -0.79 -36.03 -39.95
N HIS A 29 -0.21 -36.84 -39.05
CA HIS A 29 1.18 -36.71 -38.61
C HIS A 29 2.18 -37.07 -39.72
N LYS A 30 1.92 -38.11 -40.52
CA LYS A 30 2.81 -38.54 -41.60
C LYS A 30 2.81 -37.60 -42.79
N GLU A 31 1.66 -37.00 -43.13
CA GLU A 31 1.52 -36.14 -44.31
C GLU A 31 1.46 -34.65 -43.98
N ARG A 32 1.74 -34.25 -42.72
CA ARG A 32 1.75 -32.85 -42.34
C ARG A 32 2.84 -32.09 -43.12
N ALA A 33 2.43 -31.14 -43.94
CA ALA A 33 3.36 -30.18 -44.53
C ALA A 33 4.12 -29.42 -43.43
N ARG A 34 5.42 -29.18 -43.63
CA ARG A 34 6.25 -28.43 -42.68
C ARG A 34 5.67 -27.03 -42.46
N LYS A 35 5.64 -26.58 -41.20
CA LYS A 35 5.09 -25.28 -40.80
C LYS A 35 5.89 -24.15 -41.47
N THR A 36 5.29 -23.45 -42.42
CA THR A 36 5.93 -22.32 -43.11
C THR A 36 5.79 -21.08 -42.22
N VAL A 37 6.91 -20.57 -41.69
CA VAL A 37 6.93 -19.54 -40.63
C VAL A 37 6.87 -18.10 -41.20
N THR A 38 7.02 -17.93 -42.52
CA THR A 38 7.22 -16.64 -43.21
C THR A 38 6.09 -16.25 -44.17
N VAL A 39 4.87 -16.75 -43.99
CA VAL A 39 3.72 -16.38 -44.84
C VAL A 39 2.88 -15.32 -44.13
N GLY A 40 2.67 -14.17 -44.79
CA GLY A 40 1.84 -13.07 -44.28
C GLY A 40 0.35 -13.43 -44.18
N ILE A 41 -0.38 -12.73 -43.31
CA ILE A 41 -1.76 -13.07 -42.94
C ILE A 41 -2.74 -13.07 -44.12
N GLU A 42 -2.57 -12.17 -45.09
CA GLU A 42 -3.43 -12.09 -46.29
C GLU A 42 -3.29 -13.33 -47.17
N ARG A 43 -2.06 -13.82 -47.34
CA ARG A 43 -1.80 -15.01 -48.14
C ARG A 43 -2.30 -16.28 -47.44
N LEU A 44 -2.20 -16.34 -46.11
CA LEU A 44 -2.80 -17.41 -45.31
C LEU A 44 -4.33 -17.39 -45.42
N GLN A 45 -4.96 -16.21 -45.36
CA GLN A 45 -6.41 -16.08 -45.53
C GLN A 45 -6.88 -16.55 -46.92
N SER A 46 -6.14 -16.26 -47.99
CA SER A 46 -6.44 -16.79 -49.34
C SER A 46 -6.40 -18.31 -49.37
N LEU A 47 -5.33 -18.91 -48.83
CA LEU A 47 -5.15 -20.37 -48.80
C LEU A 47 -6.22 -21.06 -47.94
N TRP A 48 -6.56 -20.49 -46.78
CA TRP A 48 -7.64 -21.01 -45.94
C TRP A 48 -8.99 -20.89 -46.63
N ASN A 49 -9.24 -19.76 -47.30
CA ASN A 49 -10.46 -19.60 -48.08
C ASN A 49 -10.55 -20.67 -49.16
N GLU A 50 -9.50 -20.91 -49.94
CA GLU A 50 -9.45 -21.96 -50.97
C GLU A 50 -9.70 -23.38 -50.41
N GLN A 51 -9.24 -23.65 -49.19
CA GLN A 51 -9.41 -24.96 -48.53
C GLN A 51 -10.79 -25.16 -47.90
N LEU A 52 -11.54 -24.08 -47.62
CA LEU A 52 -12.89 -24.16 -47.06
C LEU A 52 -13.89 -24.58 -48.14
N SER A 53 -14.68 -25.60 -47.85
CA SER A 53 -15.80 -26.00 -48.69
C SER A 53 -16.92 -24.94 -48.70
N SER A 54 -17.76 -24.96 -49.73
CA SER A 54 -18.92 -24.05 -49.82
C SER A 54 -19.89 -24.21 -48.64
N GLY A 55 -20.02 -25.42 -48.09
CA GLY A 55 -20.81 -25.71 -46.89
C GLY A 55 -20.24 -25.08 -45.62
N GLU A 56 -18.92 -25.24 -45.38
CA GLU A 56 -18.24 -24.64 -44.21
C GLU A 56 -18.23 -23.11 -44.29
N ARG A 57 -18.06 -22.53 -45.49
CA ARG A 57 -18.17 -21.08 -45.69
C ARG A 57 -19.57 -20.56 -45.38
N SER A 58 -20.62 -21.32 -45.67
CA SER A 58 -21.99 -20.95 -45.33
C SER A 58 -22.25 -21.03 -43.83
N GLN A 59 -21.76 -22.09 -43.16
CA GLN A 59 -21.86 -22.23 -41.70
C GLN A 59 -21.12 -21.12 -40.95
N LEU A 60 -19.93 -20.72 -41.42
CA LEU A 60 -19.18 -19.59 -40.87
C LEU A 60 -19.94 -18.25 -41.04
N ARG A 61 -20.63 -18.06 -42.17
CA ARG A 61 -21.49 -16.87 -42.38
C ARG A 61 -22.76 -16.90 -41.53
N GLU A 62 -23.31 -18.07 -41.26
CA GLU A 62 -24.46 -18.24 -40.36
C GLU A 62 -24.08 -18.00 -38.89
N LEU A 63 -22.87 -18.37 -38.48
CA LEU A 63 -22.29 -18.02 -37.18
C LEU A 63 -22.18 -16.50 -37.00
N ASP A 64 -21.76 -15.78 -38.04
CA ASP A 64 -21.65 -14.32 -38.02
C ASP A 64 -23.02 -13.63 -37.87
N ARG A 65 -24.08 -14.23 -38.41
CA ARG A 65 -25.47 -13.77 -38.23
C ARG A 65 -26.06 -14.11 -36.86
N SER A 66 -25.70 -15.25 -36.28
CA SER A 66 -26.22 -15.70 -34.96
C SER A 66 -25.52 -15.06 -33.77
N LEU A 67 -24.38 -14.38 -33.98
CA LEU A 67 -23.67 -13.58 -32.97
C LEU A 67 -24.30 -12.21 -32.69
N SER A 68 -25.51 -11.93 -33.19
CA SER A 68 -26.38 -10.91 -32.57
C SER A 68 -26.87 -11.44 -31.23
N LEU A 69 -25.94 -11.63 -30.29
CA LEU A 69 -26.22 -11.86 -28.88
C LEU A 69 -26.88 -10.57 -28.37
N GLN A 70 -28.21 -10.54 -28.46
CA GLN A 70 -29.03 -9.61 -27.71
C GLN A 70 -28.78 -9.92 -26.24
N SER A 71 -27.85 -9.18 -25.63
CA SER A 71 -27.69 -9.16 -24.18
C SER A 71 -28.91 -8.46 -23.58
N ASP A 72 -29.87 -9.26 -23.12
CA ASP A 72 -31.11 -8.85 -22.41
C ASP A 72 -30.86 -8.44 -20.95
N GLY A 73 -29.59 -8.33 -20.52
CA GLY A 73 -29.24 -7.79 -19.21
C GLY A 73 -29.18 -6.25 -19.23
N PRO A 74 -29.32 -5.58 -18.07
CA PRO A 74 -29.12 -4.14 -17.99
C PRO A 74 -27.70 -3.79 -18.46
N ARG A 75 -27.60 -3.20 -19.65
CA ARG A 75 -26.31 -2.79 -20.23
C ARG A 75 -25.73 -1.68 -19.36
N MET A 76 -24.56 -1.93 -18.79
CA MET A 76 -23.84 -0.89 -18.07
C MET A 76 -23.40 0.19 -19.05
N SER A 77 -23.72 1.45 -18.74
CA SER A 77 -23.29 2.58 -19.56
C SER A 77 -21.79 2.85 -19.38
N ALA A 78 -21.17 3.53 -20.36
CA ALA A 78 -19.76 3.92 -20.25
C ALA A 78 -19.52 4.83 -19.03
N GLU A 79 -20.49 5.69 -18.69
CA GLU A 79 -20.45 6.57 -17.52
C GLU A 79 -20.47 5.80 -16.21
N ALA A 80 -21.29 4.75 -16.12
CA ALA A 80 -21.34 3.88 -14.94
C ALA A 80 -20.02 3.11 -14.76
N ALA A 81 -19.45 2.61 -15.86
CA ALA A 81 -18.16 1.93 -15.84
C ALA A 81 -17.02 2.86 -15.39
N VAL A 82 -17.00 4.10 -15.90
CA VAL A 82 -16.04 5.13 -15.50
C VAL A 82 -16.21 5.48 -14.03
N ARG A 83 -17.45 5.69 -13.54
CA ARG A 83 -17.70 5.99 -12.13
C ARG A 83 -17.19 4.90 -11.19
N TRP A 84 -17.44 3.64 -11.54
CA TRP A 84 -16.91 2.52 -10.77
C TRP A 84 -15.38 2.51 -10.74
N ALA A 85 -14.73 2.80 -11.88
CA ALA A 85 -13.27 2.91 -11.95
C ALA A 85 -12.74 4.10 -11.14
N GLU A 86 -13.46 5.23 -11.11
CA GLU A 86 -13.15 6.38 -10.26
C GLU A 86 -13.15 5.97 -8.78
N GLU A 87 -14.25 5.38 -8.30
CA GLU A 87 -14.40 4.90 -6.92
C GLU A 87 -13.32 3.88 -6.55
N HIS A 88 -13.02 2.94 -7.46
CA HIS A 88 -12.02 1.91 -7.21
C HIS A 88 -10.58 2.47 -7.11
N LEU A 89 -10.22 3.43 -7.96
CA LEU A 89 -8.84 3.92 -8.06
C LEU A 89 -8.56 5.09 -7.11
N PHE A 90 -9.47 6.07 -7.05
CA PHE A 90 -9.28 7.28 -6.25
C PHE A 90 -9.53 7.04 -4.75
N ASP A 91 -10.06 5.89 -4.35
CA ASP A 91 -10.07 5.45 -2.94
C ASP A 91 -8.65 5.32 -2.37
N ARG A 92 -7.70 4.86 -3.17
CA ARG A 92 -6.32 4.57 -2.72
C ARG A 92 -5.24 5.48 -3.31
N ARG A 93 -5.53 6.16 -4.41
CA ARG A 93 -4.54 6.96 -5.15
C ARG A 93 -5.08 8.35 -5.40
N SER A 94 -4.32 9.39 -5.01
CA SER A 94 -4.68 10.78 -5.35
C SER A 94 -4.51 11.09 -6.84
N VAL A 95 -3.59 10.40 -7.51
CA VAL A 95 -3.25 10.60 -8.92
C VAL A 95 -3.16 9.24 -9.58
N VAL A 96 -3.84 9.11 -10.71
CA VAL A 96 -4.00 7.85 -11.43
C VAL A 96 -3.59 8.08 -12.89
N GLN A 97 -3.02 7.04 -13.51
CA GLN A 97 -2.79 7.10 -14.95
C GLN A 97 -4.11 6.90 -15.69
N GLU A 98 -4.42 7.76 -16.66
CA GLU A 98 -5.71 7.77 -17.35
C GLU A 98 -6.00 6.43 -18.04
N HIS A 99 -4.97 5.75 -18.56
CA HIS A 99 -5.11 4.42 -19.14
C HIS A 99 -5.45 3.32 -18.12
N GLU A 100 -5.05 3.47 -16.85
CA GLU A 100 -5.46 2.53 -15.79
C GLU A 100 -6.95 2.68 -15.49
N LEU A 101 -7.46 3.93 -15.52
CA LEU A 101 -8.88 4.20 -15.36
C LEU A 101 -9.69 3.58 -16.51
N TRP A 102 -9.20 3.71 -17.76
CA TRP A 102 -9.82 3.02 -18.90
C TRP A 102 -9.78 1.50 -18.77
N ARG A 103 -8.64 0.93 -18.34
CA ARG A 103 -8.49 -0.51 -18.11
C ARG A 103 -9.52 -1.02 -17.10
N HIS A 104 -9.63 -0.40 -15.94
CA HIS A 104 -10.56 -0.85 -14.90
C HIS A 104 -12.02 -0.63 -15.28
N ALA A 105 -12.34 0.44 -16.00
CA ALA A 105 -13.68 0.65 -16.55
C ALA A 105 -14.05 -0.46 -17.56
N LEU A 106 -13.13 -0.85 -18.44
CA LEU A 106 -13.34 -1.95 -19.39
C LEU A 106 -13.41 -3.32 -18.72
N GLU A 107 -12.58 -3.57 -17.70
CA GLU A 107 -12.62 -4.80 -16.90
C GLU A 107 -13.99 -4.97 -16.23
N HIS A 108 -14.54 -3.88 -15.69
CA HIS A 108 -15.87 -3.87 -15.08
C HIS A 108 -16.98 -3.99 -16.14
N ALA A 109 -16.83 -3.36 -17.30
CA ALA A 109 -17.78 -3.41 -18.42
C ALA A 109 -17.63 -4.64 -19.34
N ARG A 110 -16.85 -5.64 -18.92
CA ARG A 110 -16.54 -6.81 -19.74
C ARG A 110 -17.81 -7.54 -20.15
N GLY A 111 -18.00 -7.70 -21.46
CA GLY A 111 -19.18 -8.39 -22.03
C GLY A 111 -20.44 -7.52 -22.15
N GLN A 112 -20.37 -6.23 -21.79
CA GLN A 112 -21.52 -5.30 -21.81
C GLN A 112 -21.61 -4.44 -23.08
N GLY A 113 -20.72 -4.67 -24.06
CA GLY A 113 -20.72 -3.93 -25.33
C GLY A 113 -20.13 -2.52 -25.28
N VAL A 114 -19.60 -2.09 -24.13
CA VAL A 114 -18.89 -0.80 -23.97
C VAL A 114 -17.55 -0.86 -24.69
N LYS A 115 -17.28 0.10 -25.59
CA LYS A 115 -16.01 0.20 -26.31
C LYS A 115 -15.09 1.21 -25.63
N LEU A 116 -13.79 1.08 -25.90
CA LEU A 116 -12.77 2.02 -25.40
C LEU A 116 -13.08 3.47 -25.82
N ARG A 117 -13.58 3.69 -27.03
CA ARG A 117 -13.92 5.04 -27.53
C ARG A 117 -15.01 5.71 -26.70
N ASP A 118 -15.99 4.94 -26.24
CA ASP A 118 -17.10 5.46 -25.43
C ASP A 118 -16.58 5.93 -24.06
N ILE A 119 -15.72 5.12 -23.43
CA ILE A 119 -15.04 5.46 -22.18
C ILE A 119 -14.15 6.70 -22.36
N GLN A 120 -13.38 6.78 -23.44
CA GLN A 120 -12.52 7.92 -23.73
C GLN A 120 -13.31 9.22 -23.88
N ALA A 121 -14.44 9.18 -24.60
CA ALA A 121 -15.34 10.33 -24.75
C ALA A 121 -15.90 10.80 -23.40
N VAL A 122 -16.28 9.87 -22.53
CA VAL A 122 -16.71 10.19 -21.15
C VAL A 122 -15.56 10.81 -20.36
N THR A 123 -14.35 10.23 -20.38
CA THR A 123 -13.23 10.78 -19.61
C THR A 123 -12.74 12.14 -20.11
N GLN A 124 -12.94 12.46 -21.38
CA GLN A 124 -12.63 13.78 -21.96
C GLN A 124 -13.59 14.87 -21.49
N THR A 125 -14.88 14.53 -21.34
CA THR A 125 -15.92 15.46 -20.87
C THR A 125 -15.98 15.57 -19.34
N ARG A 126 -15.45 14.57 -18.63
CA ARG A 126 -15.30 14.61 -17.17
C ARG A 126 -14.32 15.70 -16.72
N GLY A 127 -14.67 16.36 -15.61
CA GLY A 127 -13.88 17.43 -14.99
C GLY A 127 -12.62 16.97 -14.26
N TYR A 128 -11.82 16.09 -14.88
CA TYR A 128 -10.51 15.73 -14.36
C TYR A 128 -9.52 16.87 -14.51
N VAL A 129 -8.65 17.01 -13.52
CA VAL A 129 -7.52 17.94 -13.60
C VAL A 129 -6.34 17.20 -14.20
N ARG A 130 -5.76 17.80 -15.25
CA ARG A 130 -4.60 17.31 -15.99
C ARG A 130 -3.47 18.33 -15.83
N ASP A 131 -2.25 17.85 -15.63
CA ASP A 131 -1.04 18.70 -15.55
C ASP A 131 -0.16 18.39 -16.77
N GLU A 132 0.15 19.40 -17.57
CA GLU A 132 0.98 19.28 -18.77
C GLU A 132 2.38 18.73 -18.46
N ARG A 133 2.88 18.96 -17.24
CA ARG A 133 4.19 18.44 -16.78
C ARG A 133 4.18 16.92 -16.57
N PHE A 134 2.99 16.32 -16.43
CA PHE A 134 2.82 14.90 -16.18
C PHE A 134 1.75 14.32 -17.11
N PRO A 135 2.04 14.20 -18.42
CA PRO A 135 1.06 13.74 -19.40
C PRO A 135 0.52 12.35 -19.05
N GLY A 136 -0.79 12.16 -19.23
CA GLY A 136 -1.48 10.91 -18.94
C GLY A 136 -1.84 10.69 -17.47
N LYS A 137 -1.49 11.60 -16.56
CA LYS A 137 -1.95 11.56 -15.16
C LYS A 137 -3.19 12.43 -14.97
N VAL A 138 -4.15 11.89 -14.24
CA VAL A 138 -5.41 12.56 -13.89
C VAL A 138 -5.65 12.52 -12.39
N THR A 139 -6.30 13.57 -11.89
CA THR A 139 -6.87 13.62 -10.55
C THR A 139 -8.26 14.27 -10.59
N THR A 140 -9.05 14.08 -9.54
CA THR A 140 -10.38 14.69 -9.43
C THR A 140 -10.30 16.02 -8.69
N ARG A 141 -11.25 16.91 -8.98
CA ARG A 141 -11.36 18.17 -8.23
C ARG A 141 -11.64 17.92 -6.75
N GLU A 142 -12.33 16.83 -6.42
CA GLU A 142 -12.62 16.42 -5.05
C GLU A 142 -11.35 16.12 -4.25
N VAL A 143 -10.40 15.36 -4.82
CA VAL A 143 -9.11 15.05 -4.17
C VAL A 143 -8.33 16.35 -3.90
N ILE A 144 -8.23 17.23 -4.90
CA ILE A 144 -7.56 18.52 -4.75
C ILE A 144 -8.25 19.39 -3.68
N THR A 145 -9.59 19.47 -3.71
CA THR A 145 -10.36 20.27 -2.76
C THR A 145 -10.18 19.75 -1.34
N ARG A 146 -10.14 18.43 -1.16
CA ARG A 146 -9.87 17.81 0.13
C ARG A 146 -8.47 18.16 0.64
N GLU A 147 -7.44 18.01 -0.20
CA GLU A 147 -6.06 18.37 0.14
C GLU A 147 -5.93 19.86 0.49
N TRP A 148 -6.58 20.72 -0.30
CA TRP A 148 -6.65 22.15 -0.05
C TRP A 148 -7.30 22.47 1.29
N ASN A 149 -8.47 21.89 1.58
CA ASN A 149 -9.21 22.12 2.82
C ASN A 149 -8.40 21.69 4.04
N ILE A 150 -7.70 20.56 3.98
CA ILE A 150 -6.82 20.10 5.07
C ILE A 150 -5.73 21.15 5.35
N VAL A 151 -5.08 21.65 4.30
CA VAL A 151 -4.01 22.66 4.43
C VAL A 151 -4.58 23.99 4.96
N CYS A 152 -5.71 24.46 4.43
CA CYS A 152 -6.34 25.69 4.89
C CYS A 152 -6.77 25.60 6.36
N LEU A 153 -7.37 24.49 6.80
CA LEU A 153 -7.72 24.30 8.20
C LEU A 153 -6.51 24.40 9.13
N ALA A 154 -5.36 23.86 8.71
CA ALA A 154 -4.11 23.98 9.46
C ALA A 154 -3.55 25.42 9.44
N GLN A 155 -3.59 26.11 8.29
CA GLN A 155 -3.09 27.48 8.11
C GLN A 155 -3.92 28.52 8.88
N GLU A 156 -5.24 28.46 8.79
CA GLU A 156 -6.16 29.40 9.45
C GLU A 156 -6.02 29.36 10.98
N GLY A 157 -5.60 28.23 11.51
CA GLY A 157 -5.41 28.03 12.95
C GLY A 157 -4.04 28.43 13.48
N LEU A 158 -3.16 29.03 12.68
CA LEU A 158 -1.82 29.48 13.09
C LEU A 158 -1.91 30.61 14.11
N GLY A 159 -1.27 30.43 15.28
CA GLY A 159 -1.15 31.46 16.31
C GLY A 159 -2.47 31.95 16.95
N GLY A 160 -3.62 31.36 16.61
CA GLY A 160 -4.95 31.82 17.01
C GLY A 160 -5.39 31.41 18.41
N HIS A 161 -4.65 30.53 19.09
CA HIS A 161 -5.05 29.97 20.38
C HIS A 161 -4.07 30.32 21.51
N ALA A 162 -4.54 30.20 22.75
CA ALA A 162 -3.64 30.16 23.90
C ALA A 162 -2.74 28.91 23.85
N PRO A 163 -1.55 28.93 24.48
CA PRO A 163 -0.69 27.76 24.62
C PRO A 163 -1.45 26.52 25.15
N LEU A 164 -1.03 25.32 24.76
CA LEU A 164 -1.62 24.07 25.28
C LEU A 164 -1.41 23.95 26.79
N CYS A 165 -0.25 24.36 27.28
CA CYS A 165 0.04 24.49 28.71
C CYS A 165 1.01 25.65 28.88
N ALA A 166 0.53 26.77 29.46
CA ALA A 166 1.32 27.99 29.59
C ALA A 166 2.48 27.87 30.59
N ASN A 167 2.28 27.09 31.66
CA ASN A 167 3.21 26.98 32.78
C ASN A 167 3.88 25.60 32.84
N TYR A 168 4.23 25.03 31.69
CA TYR A 168 4.90 23.74 31.67
C TYR A 168 6.29 23.84 32.32
N ARG A 169 6.49 23.03 33.38
CA ARG A 169 7.81 22.76 33.94
C ARG A 169 8.14 21.29 33.68
N PRO A 170 9.30 20.98 33.08
CA PRO A 170 9.69 19.58 32.87
C PRO A 170 9.69 18.83 34.19
N ALA A 171 8.73 17.92 34.36
CA ALA A 171 8.60 17.13 35.58
C ALA A 171 9.40 15.83 35.49
N ASN A 172 9.64 15.33 34.27
CA ASN A 172 10.29 14.07 34.03
C ASN A 172 11.79 14.24 33.77
N ALA A 173 12.61 13.87 34.76
CA ALA A 173 14.08 13.88 34.67
C ALA A 173 14.64 12.89 33.64
N SER A 174 13.85 11.89 33.23
CA SER A 174 14.25 10.87 32.25
C SER A 174 14.12 11.34 30.80
N LEU A 175 13.53 12.53 30.54
CA LEU A 175 13.56 13.14 29.22
C LEU A 175 14.92 13.78 28.99
N ASP A 176 15.55 13.45 27.86
CA ASP A 176 16.76 14.14 27.44
C ASP A 176 16.47 15.56 26.93
N ALA A 177 17.52 16.29 26.55
CA ALA A 177 17.39 17.68 26.11
C ALA A 177 16.51 17.84 24.86
N GLU A 178 16.66 16.96 23.86
CA GLU A 178 15.90 17.00 22.61
C GLU A 178 14.41 16.74 22.87
N GLN A 179 14.10 15.71 23.67
CA GLN A 179 12.72 15.41 24.05
C GLN A 179 12.09 16.54 24.88
N ARG A 180 12.82 17.13 25.83
CA ARG A 180 12.33 18.27 26.62
C ARG A 180 12.02 19.48 25.74
N GLN A 181 12.87 19.78 24.77
CA GLN A 181 12.65 20.86 23.82
C GLN A 181 11.41 20.59 22.96
N ALA A 182 11.27 19.37 22.43
CA ALA A 182 10.12 18.99 21.61
C ALA A 182 8.79 19.06 22.40
N VAL A 183 8.76 18.54 23.63
CA VAL A 183 7.59 18.62 24.52
C VAL A 183 7.27 20.08 24.85
N GLY A 184 8.27 20.90 25.15
CA GLY A 184 8.09 22.34 25.39
C GLY A 184 7.52 23.08 24.17
N HIS A 185 8.00 22.76 22.97
CA HIS A 185 7.46 23.30 21.72
C HIS A 185 5.99 22.90 21.53
N ILE A 186 5.65 21.62 21.71
CA ILE A 186 4.26 21.15 21.60
C ILE A 186 3.36 21.89 22.60
N LEU A 187 3.75 21.93 23.88
CA LEU A 187 2.94 22.52 24.94
C LEU A 187 2.82 24.05 24.85
N SER A 188 3.81 24.72 24.27
CA SER A 188 3.76 26.18 24.03
C SER A 188 3.04 26.57 22.74
N SER A 189 2.78 25.62 21.83
CA SER A 189 2.12 25.89 20.55
C SER A 189 0.76 26.56 20.75
N ARG A 190 0.52 27.56 19.91
CA ARG A 190 -0.69 28.38 19.83
C ARG A 190 -1.56 28.02 18.62
N ASP A 191 -1.18 26.93 17.94
CA ASP A 191 -1.79 26.55 16.67
C ASP A 191 -2.93 25.56 16.87
N PHE A 192 -3.89 25.56 15.95
CA PHE A 192 -4.94 24.56 15.90
C PHE A 192 -4.38 23.14 15.71
N VAL A 193 -3.43 22.99 14.78
CA VAL A 193 -2.69 21.75 14.51
C VAL A 193 -1.24 21.94 14.92
N THR A 194 -0.74 21.08 15.81
CA THR A 194 0.68 21.02 16.17
C THR A 194 1.29 19.76 15.55
N LEU A 195 2.39 19.91 14.80
CA LEU A 195 3.10 18.78 14.20
C LEU A 195 4.20 18.28 15.14
N PHE A 196 4.25 16.97 15.32
CA PHE A 196 5.33 16.29 16.05
C PHE A 196 5.99 15.23 15.15
N ARG A 197 7.17 15.53 14.64
CA ARG A 197 7.93 14.66 13.77
C ARG A 197 8.95 13.87 14.57
N GLY A 198 9.10 12.58 14.25
CA GLY A 198 10.22 11.82 14.77
C GLY A 198 10.42 10.50 14.04
N GLY A 199 11.69 10.20 13.75
CA GLY A 199 12.08 8.95 13.10
C GLY A 199 11.73 7.71 13.92
N ALA A 200 11.77 6.53 13.27
CA ALA A 200 11.61 5.26 13.97
C ALA A 200 12.62 5.14 15.13
N GLY A 201 12.11 4.78 16.32
CA GLY A 201 12.94 4.57 17.51
C GLY A 201 13.50 5.85 18.15
N THR A 202 12.99 7.03 17.80
CA THR A 202 13.40 8.31 18.42
C THR A 202 12.74 8.57 19.79
N GLY A 203 11.73 7.79 20.18
CA GLY A 203 11.05 7.91 21.47
C GLY A 203 9.84 8.83 21.48
N LYS A 204 9.12 8.97 20.35
CA LYS A 204 7.89 9.78 20.23
C LYS A 204 6.84 9.45 21.29
N SER A 205 6.52 8.17 21.48
CA SER A 205 5.52 7.73 22.48
C SER A 205 5.89 8.15 23.89
N PHE A 206 7.19 8.14 24.23
CA PHE A 206 7.67 8.61 25.53
C PHE A 206 7.49 10.12 25.72
N ALA A 207 7.78 10.93 24.69
CA ALA A 207 7.55 12.36 24.70
C ALA A 207 6.04 12.71 24.73
N LEU A 208 5.22 12.02 23.93
CA LEU A 208 3.76 12.19 23.93
C LEU A 208 3.13 11.85 25.29
N ARG A 209 3.70 10.89 26.03
CA ARG A 209 3.22 10.55 27.37
C ARG A 209 3.40 11.72 28.32
N GLU A 210 4.53 12.42 28.24
CA GLU A 210 4.76 13.64 29.01
C GLU A 210 3.79 14.75 28.59
N VAL A 211 3.56 14.95 27.29
CA VAL A 211 2.56 15.91 26.78
C VAL A 211 1.18 15.60 27.36
N GLN A 212 0.74 14.35 27.29
CA GLN A 212 -0.55 13.93 27.87
C GLN A 212 -0.60 14.19 29.38
N ALA A 213 0.47 13.86 30.11
CA ALA A 213 0.54 14.07 31.55
C ALA A 213 0.48 15.56 31.91
N ALA A 214 1.20 16.42 31.18
CA ALA A 214 1.17 17.87 31.37
C ALA A 214 -0.23 18.45 31.10
N LEU A 215 -0.88 18.05 30.00
CA LEU A 215 -2.24 18.47 29.67
C LEU A 215 -3.25 18.04 30.73
N LYS A 216 -3.16 16.80 31.23
CA LYS A 216 -4.03 16.30 32.30
C LYS A 216 -3.83 17.06 33.62
N ARG A 217 -2.58 17.41 33.97
CA ARG A 217 -2.28 18.23 35.15
C ARG A 217 -2.84 19.66 35.01
N ASP A 218 -2.87 20.20 33.80
CA ASP A 218 -3.49 21.49 33.45
C ASP A 218 -5.04 21.41 33.41
N GLY A 219 -5.64 20.26 33.73
CA GLY A 219 -7.09 20.07 33.73
C GLY A 219 -7.71 19.87 32.36
N ARG A 220 -6.91 19.69 31.30
CA ARG A 220 -7.42 19.50 29.95
C ARG A 220 -7.83 18.05 29.69
N THR A 221 -8.94 17.89 28.98
CA THR A 221 -9.34 16.59 28.46
C THR A 221 -8.47 16.23 27.26
N VAL A 222 -7.92 15.01 27.26
CA VAL A 222 -7.09 14.50 26.17
C VAL A 222 -7.68 13.23 25.58
N ARG A 223 -7.82 13.18 24.25
CA ARG A 223 -8.15 11.96 23.49
C ARG A 223 -6.90 11.49 22.76
N VAL A 224 -6.63 10.20 22.78
CA VAL A 224 -5.46 9.61 22.10
C VAL A 224 -5.95 8.67 21.01
N LEU A 225 -5.47 8.89 19.79
CA LEU A 225 -5.90 8.18 18.59
C LEU A 225 -4.71 7.54 17.87
N ALA A 226 -4.96 6.42 17.21
CA ALA A 226 -4.06 5.83 16.22
C ALA A 226 -4.85 5.25 15.04
N PRO A 227 -4.25 5.12 13.84
CA PRO A 227 -4.97 4.62 12.67
C PRO A 227 -5.34 3.14 12.79
N GLN A 228 -4.48 2.30 13.36
CA GLN A 228 -4.65 0.84 13.40
C GLN A 228 -4.85 0.30 14.82
N ARG A 229 -5.59 -0.82 14.93
CA ARG A 229 -5.85 -1.49 16.23
C ARG A 229 -4.57 -1.94 16.94
N GLN A 230 -3.56 -2.41 16.19
CA GLN A 230 -2.29 -2.84 16.78
C GLN A 230 -1.58 -1.65 17.45
N GLN A 231 -1.57 -0.48 16.81
CA GLN A 231 -0.98 0.74 17.37
C GLN A 231 -1.74 1.21 18.62
N VAL A 232 -3.08 1.09 18.64
CA VAL A 232 -3.86 1.36 19.85
C VAL A 232 -3.42 0.46 21.01
N ALA A 233 -3.27 -0.85 20.77
CA ALA A 233 -2.81 -1.78 21.80
C ALA A 233 -1.38 -1.46 22.28
N ASP A 234 -0.50 -1.00 21.38
CA ASP A 234 0.84 -0.57 21.73
C ASP A 234 0.83 0.73 22.55
N LEU A 235 -0.01 1.70 22.19
CA LEU A 235 -0.24 2.92 22.97
C LEU A 235 -0.80 2.62 24.37
N GLU A 236 -1.73 1.67 24.50
CA GLU A 236 -2.25 1.26 25.81
C GLU A 236 -1.16 0.66 26.69
N ARG A 237 -0.29 -0.20 26.13
CA ARG A 237 0.91 -0.72 26.83
C ARG A 237 1.87 0.40 27.22
N ASP A 238 1.96 1.44 26.40
CA ASP A 238 2.72 2.65 26.66
C ASP A 238 2.01 3.62 27.62
N GLY A 239 0.90 3.24 28.26
CA GLY A 239 0.25 4.01 29.32
C GLY A 239 -0.78 5.03 28.83
N PHE A 240 -1.13 5.03 27.54
CA PHE A 240 -2.22 5.84 27.01
C PHE A 240 -3.58 5.16 27.20
N ALA A 241 -4.04 5.11 28.46
CA ALA A 241 -5.34 4.53 28.79
C ALA A 241 -6.48 5.21 28.01
N GLY A 242 -7.34 4.40 27.36
CA GLY A 242 -8.46 4.88 26.56
C GLY A 242 -8.07 5.36 25.16
N ALA A 243 -6.90 4.94 24.65
CA ALA A 243 -6.58 5.10 23.24
C ALA A 243 -7.61 4.36 22.38
N GLN A 244 -7.95 4.92 21.22
CA GLN A 244 -8.91 4.31 20.29
C GLN A 244 -8.49 4.56 18.85
N THR A 245 -9.12 3.86 17.91
CA THR A 245 -8.81 4.11 16.49
C THR A 245 -9.42 5.43 16.02
N VAL A 246 -8.80 6.06 15.02
CA VAL A 246 -9.36 7.26 14.37
C VAL A 246 -10.77 6.97 13.85
N SER A 247 -11.00 5.83 13.19
CA SER A 247 -12.32 5.43 12.71
C SER A 247 -13.36 5.29 13.84
N ALA A 248 -12.98 4.73 14.99
CA ALA A 248 -13.88 4.60 16.13
C ALA A 248 -14.26 5.95 16.75
N PHE A 249 -13.31 6.88 16.78
CA PHE A 249 -13.55 8.25 17.19
C PHE A 249 -14.49 8.99 16.23
N LEU A 250 -14.21 8.92 14.91
CA LEU A 250 -14.99 9.59 13.87
C LEU A 250 -16.42 9.06 13.77
N ALA A 251 -16.65 7.77 14.05
CA ALA A 251 -17.99 7.20 14.06
C ALA A 251 -18.95 7.86 15.08
N ARG A 252 -18.41 8.47 16.14
CA ARG A 252 -19.18 9.18 17.15
C ARG A 252 -19.01 10.70 17.10
N CYS A 253 -17.85 11.17 16.62
CA CYS A 253 -17.42 12.58 16.61
C CYS A 253 -17.89 13.35 17.86
N SER A 254 -17.60 12.79 19.04
CA SER A 254 -18.03 13.35 20.31
C SER A 254 -16.82 13.55 21.21
N MET A 255 -16.55 14.81 21.54
CA MET A 255 -15.50 15.21 22.46
C MET A 255 -15.96 16.41 23.28
N PRO A 256 -15.49 16.56 24.54
CA PRO A 256 -15.73 17.77 25.29
C PRO A 256 -15.13 18.99 24.58
N ARG A 257 -15.81 20.13 24.71
CA ARG A 257 -15.35 21.40 24.15
C ARG A 257 -13.95 21.75 24.65
N GLY A 258 -13.05 22.18 23.78
CA GLY A 258 -11.68 22.55 24.15
C GLY A 258 -10.73 21.36 24.41
N ALA A 259 -11.16 20.12 24.16
CA ALA A 259 -10.31 18.95 24.35
C ALA A 259 -9.17 18.89 23.32
N VAL A 260 -8.07 18.25 23.72
CA VAL A 260 -6.88 18.06 22.87
C VAL A 260 -6.87 16.64 22.33
N VAL A 261 -6.73 16.49 21.01
CA VAL A 261 -6.62 15.19 20.34
C VAL A 261 -5.17 14.94 19.97
N LEU A 262 -4.56 13.94 20.60
CA LEU A 262 -3.24 13.42 20.25
C LEU A 262 -3.41 12.27 19.27
N VAL A 263 -2.76 12.35 18.12
CA VAL A 263 -2.81 11.31 17.09
C VAL A 263 -1.40 10.78 16.88
N ASP A 264 -1.17 9.50 17.15
CA ASP A 264 0.10 8.85 16.81
C ASP A 264 0.00 8.12 15.48
N GLU A 265 1.15 7.99 14.79
CA GLU A 265 1.24 7.42 13.44
C GLU A 265 0.32 8.10 12.41
N ALA A 266 0.16 9.43 12.52
CA ALA A 266 -0.72 10.24 11.68
C ALA A 266 -0.39 10.18 10.18
N GLY A 267 0.82 9.75 9.80
CA GLY A 267 1.22 9.55 8.40
C GLY A 267 0.44 8.44 7.69
N GLN A 268 -0.20 7.54 8.45
CA GLN A 268 -1.02 6.46 7.89
C GLN A 268 -2.50 6.83 7.73
N ILE A 269 -2.89 8.06 8.08
CA ILE A 269 -4.27 8.54 7.96
C ILE A 269 -4.47 9.12 6.55
N GLY A 270 -5.44 8.58 5.82
CA GLY A 270 -5.81 9.10 4.50
C GLY A 270 -6.48 10.47 4.58
N GLY A 271 -6.54 11.17 3.45
CA GLY A 271 -7.06 12.54 3.39
C GLY A 271 -8.48 12.68 3.91
N GLU A 272 -9.38 11.72 3.62
CA GLU A 272 -10.78 11.83 4.01
C GLU A 272 -10.95 11.79 5.53
N GLN A 273 -10.34 10.79 6.18
CA GLN A 273 -10.36 10.67 7.63
C GLN A 273 -9.64 11.84 8.31
N MET A 274 -8.54 12.33 7.73
CA MET A 274 -7.84 13.50 8.27
C MET A 274 -8.74 14.74 8.21
N LEU A 275 -9.41 15.00 7.08
CA LEU A 275 -10.30 16.15 6.95
C LEU A 275 -11.46 16.06 7.96
N GLN A 276 -12.12 14.92 8.05
CA GLN A 276 -13.20 14.69 9.03
C GLN A 276 -12.72 14.88 10.47
N LEU A 277 -11.51 14.41 10.79
CA LEU A 277 -10.90 14.60 12.10
C LEU A 277 -10.69 16.09 12.40
N LEU A 278 -10.07 16.84 11.49
CA LEU A 278 -9.80 18.26 11.69
C LEU A 278 -11.10 19.06 11.81
N GLN A 279 -12.11 18.77 10.99
CA GLN A 279 -13.43 19.41 11.09
C GLN A 279 -14.09 19.12 12.45
N CYS A 280 -14.16 17.85 12.84
CA CYS A 280 -14.73 17.42 14.12
C CYS A 280 -14.06 18.13 15.31
N VAL A 281 -12.73 18.26 15.30
CA VAL A 281 -12.00 18.94 16.38
C VAL A 281 -12.22 20.45 16.35
N LYS A 282 -12.25 21.07 15.16
CA LYS A 282 -12.52 22.52 15.01
C LYS A 282 -13.92 22.88 15.50
N GLU A 283 -14.93 22.09 15.15
CA GLU A 283 -16.33 22.29 15.57
C GLU A 283 -16.52 22.20 17.10
N ASN A 284 -15.64 21.48 17.79
CA ASN A 284 -15.66 21.35 19.25
C ASN A 284 -14.66 22.30 19.95
N ASP A 285 -14.14 23.32 19.26
CA ASP A 285 -13.13 24.26 19.75
C ASP A 285 -11.87 23.58 20.33
N GLY A 286 -11.58 22.37 19.86
CA GLY A 286 -10.47 21.56 20.31
C GLY A 286 -9.17 21.89 19.57
N ARG A 287 -8.12 21.14 19.89
CA ARG A 287 -6.80 21.24 19.24
C ARG A 287 -6.23 19.86 18.91
N VAL A 288 -5.41 19.77 17.87
CA VAL A 288 -4.86 18.49 17.40
C VAL A 288 -3.33 18.51 17.46
N VAL A 289 -2.74 17.43 17.98
CA VAL A 289 -1.30 17.15 17.86
C VAL A 289 -1.14 15.93 16.98
N LEU A 290 -0.52 16.10 15.82
CA LEU A 290 -0.26 15.03 14.85
C LEU A 290 1.19 14.55 15.00
N SER A 291 1.36 13.35 15.54
CA SER A 291 2.64 12.65 15.66
C SER A 291 2.82 11.69 14.49
N GLY A 292 3.98 11.73 13.84
CA GLY A 292 4.24 10.86 12.69
C GLY A 292 5.63 11.01 12.09
N ASP A 293 5.87 10.24 11.03
CA ASP A 293 7.06 10.33 10.19
C ASP A 293 6.64 10.22 8.73
N THR A 294 6.75 11.33 7.99
CA THR A 294 6.40 11.40 6.55
C THR A 294 7.35 10.58 5.68
N ARG A 295 8.45 10.07 6.24
CA ARG A 295 9.39 9.16 5.55
C ARG A 295 9.04 7.69 5.73
N GLN A 296 8.09 7.35 6.60
CA GLN A 296 7.59 6.00 6.78
C GLN A 296 6.43 5.70 5.81
N HIS A 297 5.85 4.50 5.91
CA HIS A 297 4.73 4.11 5.08
C HIS A 297 3.55 5.08 5.25
N GLY A 298 3.13 5.69 4.15
CA GLY A 298 1.96 6.57 4.11
C GLY A 298 0.65 5.80 4.17
N ALA A 299 -0.46 6.54 4.16
CA ALA A 299 -1.79 5.98 4.12
C ALA A 299 -2.00 5.04 2.91
N VAL A 300 -2.80 3.98 3.12
CA VAL A 300 -3.29 3.13 2.02
C VAL A 300 -4.39 3.84 1.24
N ALA A 301 -5.21 4.62 1.94
CA ALA A 301 -6.21 5.49 1.33
C ALA A 301 -5.54 6.70 0.66
N ALA A 302 -6.24 7.31 -0.29
CA ALA A 302 -5.74 8.44 -1.03
C ALA A 302 -5.39 9.64 -0.12
N THR A 303 -4.48 10.47 -0.64
CA THR A 303 -3.92 11.67 0.00
C THR A 303 -2.99 11.36 1.18
N ASP A 304 -1.73 11.78 1.03
CA ASP A 304 -0.75 11.83 2.11
C ASP A 304 -0.95 13.13 2.91
N ALA A 305 -1.94 13.09 3.80
CA ALA A 305 -2.45 14.28 4.47
C ALA A 305 -1.41 14.93 5.40
N LEU A 306 -0.67 14.12 6.16
CA LEU A 306 0.38 14.63 7.06
C LEU A 306 1.46 15.35 6.25
N ARG A 307 1.92 14.78 5.13
CA ARG A 307 2.90 15.42 4.26
C ARG A 307 2.36 16.70 3.63
N ALA A 308 1.09 16.74 3.24
CA ALA A 308 0.47 17.94 2.70
C ALA A 308 0.44 19.07 3.74
N ILE A 309 0.03 18.77 4.98
CA ILE A 309 0.06 19.73 6.10
C ILE A 309 1.50 20.19 6.33
N GLU A 310 2.45 19.27 6.49
CA GLU A 310 3.84 19.57 6.79
C GLU A 310 4.50 20.47 5.73
N LYS A 311 4.20 20.23 4.45
CA LYS A 311 4.83 20.96 3.34
C LYS A 311 4.17 22.30 3.03
N TYR A 312 2.85 22.40 3.18
CA TYR A 312 2.11 23.54 2.65
C TYR A 312 1.45 24.42 3.72
N SER A 313 1.30 23.95 4.97
CA SER A 313 0.60 24.73 6.01
C SER A 313 1.45 25.83 6.67
N GLY A 314 2.78 25.83 6.48
CA GLY A 314 3.69 26.76 7.17
C GLY A 314 3.95 26.45 8.64
N LEU A 315 3.32 25.38 9.19
CA LEU A 315 3.57 24.91 10.55
C LEU A 315 5.03 24.49 10.76
N GLN A 316 5.56 24.81 11.94
CA GLN A 316 6.89 24.38 12.35
C GLN A 316 6.76 23.11 13.21
N PRO A 317 7.28 21.95 12.76
CA PRO A 317 7.18 20.73 13.53
C PRO A 317 8.13 20.75 14.74
N ALA A 318 7.67 20.22 15.87
CA ALA A 318 8.57 19.74 16.91
C ALA A 318 9.24 18.44 16.41
N GLU A 319 10.57 18.36 16.42
CA GLU A 319 11.29 17.24 15.78
C GLU A 319 12.15 16.45 16.77
N LEU A 320 12.11 15.13 16.67
CA LEU A 320 13.08 14.21 17.26
C LEU A 320 13.94 13.56 16.18
N THR A 321 15.23 13.81 16.25
CA THR A 321 16.22 13.33 15.29
C THR A 321 17.09 12.20 15.83
N ASN A 322 17.31 12.10 17.15
CA ASN A 322 18.22 11.10 17.71
C ASN A 322 17.56 9.71 17.84
N ILE A 323 18.19 8.66 17.33
CA ILE A 323 17.67 7.28 17.42
C ILE A 323 18.11 6.66 18.76
N ARG A 324 17.16 6.07 19.49
CA ARG A 324 17.36 5.57 20.87
C ARG A 324 17.23 4.04 21.02
N ARG A 325 16.72 3.33 19.99
CA ARG A 325 16.56 1.86 20.04
C ARG A 325 17.89 1.09 20.05
N GLN A 326 18.90 1.56 19.31
CA GLN A 326 20.24 0.97 19.29
C GLN A 326 21.17 1.82 20.17
N ASN A 327 21.11 1.62 21.50
CA ASN A 327 21.93 2.39 22.44
C ASN A 327 23.28 1.67 22.68
N PRO A 328 24.42 2.23 22.22
CA PRO A 328 25.73 1.65 22.50
C PRO A 328 26.06 1.54 23.99
N GLU A 329 25.44 2.35 24.84
CA GLU A 329 25.64 2.32 26.29
C GLU A 329 25.03 1.07 26.95
N THR A 330 24.11 0.39 26.26
CA THR A 330 23.55 -0.88 26.72
C THR A 330 24.39 -2.10 26.34
N ALA A 331 25.47 -1.90 25.58
CA ALA A 331 26.37 -2.96 25.16
C ALA A 331 27.12 -3.56 26.36
N LYS A 332 27.21 -4.89 26.40
CA LYS A 332 27.95 -5.63 27.44
C LYS A 332 29.44 -5.74 27.13
N THR A 333 29.81 -5.61 25.86
CA THR A 333 31.20 -5.73 25.39
C THR A 333 31.60 -4.55 24.51
N GLN A 334 32.90 -4.27 24.42
CA GLN A 334 33.43 -3.22 23.55
C GLN A 334 33.16 -3.51 22.07
N ALA A 335 33.24 -4.78 21.66
CA ALA A 335 32.93 -5.21 20.30
C ALA A 335 31.44 -4.98 19.96
N GLU A 336 30.53 -5.33 20.87
CA GLU A 336 29.09 -5.06 20.71
C GLU A 336 28.80 -3.56 20.65
N ARG A 337 29.49 -2.75 21.47
CA ARG A 337 29.36 -1.29 21.44
C ARG A 337 29.75 -0.72 20.07
N GLN A 338 30.91 -1.11 19.56
CA GLN A 338 31.38 -0.69 18.23
C GLN A 338 30.41 -1.14 17.13
N TRP A 339 29.87 -2.36 17.24
CA TRP A 339 28.89 -2.86 16.30
C TRP A 339 27.60 -2.03 16.33
N LEU A 340 27.08 -1.70 17.51
CA LEU A 340 25.88 -0.87 17.66
C LEU A 340 26.09 0.57 17.16
N GLU A 341 27.26 1.16 17.39
CA GLU A 341 27.61 2.50 16.89
C GLU A 341 27.60 2.55 15.36
N GLN A 342 28.25 1.58 14.72
CA GLN A 342 28.29 1.45 13.26
C GLN A 342 26.91 1.14 12.67
N TYR A 343 26.12 0.30 13.34
CA TYR A 343 24.76 -0.01 12.90
C TYR A 343 23.85 1.23 13.01
N LYS A 344 23.93 1.98 14.11
CA LYS A 344 23.21 3.24 14.29
C LYS A 344 23.58 4.27 13.21
N LEU A 345 24.85 4.32 12.81
CA LEU A 345 25.31 5.18 11.73
C LEU A 345 24.73 4.76 10.37
N ALA A 346 24.68 3.46 10.07
CA ALA A 346 24.07 2.95 8.84
C ALA A 346 22.58 3.35 8.75
N VAL A 347 21.84 3.18 9.85
CA VAL A 347 20.42 3.59 9.90
C VAL A 347 20.25 5.10 9.68
N ASN A 348 21.14 5.93 10.22
CA ASN A 348 21.14 7.37 9.98
C ASN A 348 21.45 7.73 8.51
N GLU A 349 22.39 7.03 7.88
CA GLU A 349 22.72 7.18 6.46
C GLU A 349 21.51 6.84 5.58
N ALA A 350 20.85 5.70 5.83
CA ALA A 350 19.61 5.32 5.15
C ALA A 350 18.51 6.38 5.32
N ARG A 351 18.30 6.87 6.55
CA ARG A 351 17.32 7.93 6.85
C ARG A 351 17.61 9.25 6.10
N SER A 352 18.88 9.53 5.84
CA SER A 352 19.31 10.73 5.10
C SER A 352 19.29 10.57 3.57
N GLY A 353 18.88 9.39 3.06
CA GLY A 353 18.86 9.08 1.63
C GLY A 353 20.19 8.57 1.07
N LYS A 354 21.22 8.38 1.91
CA LYS A 354 22.54 7.87 1.51
C LYS A 354 22.55 6.34 1.50
N LEU A 355 21.72 5.74 0.66
CA LEU A 355 21.47 4.29 0.66
C LEU A 355 22.74 3.48 0.37
N ALA A 356 23.55 3.87 -0.61
CA ALA A 356 24.79 3.15 -0.94
C ALA A 356 25.74 3.04 0.26
N GLN A 357 25.98 4.16 0.95
CA GLN A 357 26.84 4.20 2.14
C GLN A 357 26.28 3.34 3.28
N SER A 358 24.95 3.38 3.48
CA SER A 358 24.29 2.54 4.47
C SER A 358 24.46 1.05 4.16
N PHE A 359 24.27 0.63 2.90
CA PHE A 359 24.43 -0.77 2.51
C PHE A 359 25.88 -1.22 2.65
N ASP A 360 26.86 -0.42 2.20
CA ASP A 360 28.29 -0.72 2.35
C ASP A 360 28.68 -0.90 3.82
N ARG A 361 28.09 -0.11 4.73
CA ARG A 361 28.35 -0.21 6.16
C ARG A 361 27.74 -1.48 6.75
N LEU A 362 26.50 -1.81 6.39
CA LEU A 362 25.84 -3.04 6.84
C LEU A 362 26.56 -4.29 6.32
N ASP A 363 27.07 -4.25 5.09
CA ASP A 363 27.85 -5.34 4.51
C ASP A 363 29.16 -5.59 5.27
N LYS A 364 29.91 -4.52 5.58
CA LYS A 364 31.11 -4.59 6.43
C LYS A 364 30.86 -5.14 7.83
N GLN A 365 29.62 -5.06 8.32
CA GLN A 365 29.21 -5.61 9.61
C GLN A 365 28.68 -7.05 9.52
N ASN A 366 28.72 -7.69 8.35
CA ASN A 366 28.08 -8.97 8.07
C ASN A 366 26.57 -8.98 8.39
N ALA A 367 25.91 -7.81 8.32
CA ALA A 367 24.47 -7.70 8.54
C ALA A 367 23.66 -8.07 7.28
N ILE A 368 24.33 -8.15 6.11
CA ILE A 368 23.73 -8.53 4.84
C ILE A 368 24.14 -9.96 4.51
N VAL A 369 23.15 -10.81 4.22
CA VAL A 369 23.38 -12.19 3.78
C VAL A 369 22.92 -12.33 2.34
N LEU A 370 23.87 -12.60 1.44
CA LEU A 370 23.57 -12.85 0.03
C LEU A 370 22.82 -14.18 -0.12
N CYS A 371 21.70 -14.14 -0.83
CA CYS A 371 20.87 -15.29 -1.13
C CYS A 371 20.36 -15.25 -2.57
N THR A 372 20.11 -16.42 -3.13
CA THR A 372 19.41 -16.57 -4.40
C THR A 372 17.90 -16.59 -4.15
N PRO A 373 17.05 -16.26 -5.14
CA PRO A 373 15.59 -16.38 -4.98
C PRO A 373 15.12 -17.81 -4.61
N ALA A 374 15.91 -18.84 -4.95
CA ALA A 374 15.62 -20.22 -4.59
C ALA A 374 15.90 -20.50 -3.10
N ASP A 375 17.02 -20.01 -2.58
CA ASP A 375 17.49 -20.34 -1.22
C ASP A 375 17.06 -19.32 -0.16
N GLN A 376 16.54 -18.16 -0.59
CA GLN A 376 16.13 -17.07 0.30
C GLN A 376 15.19 -17.55 1.42
N GLN A 377 14.20 -18.38 1.08
CA GLN A 377 13.20 -18.87 2.04
C GLN A 377 13.81 -19.81 3.06
N GLN A 378 14.67 -20.72 2.62
CA GLN A 378 15.35 -21.68 3.48
C GLN A 378 16.27 -20.94 4.46
N LYS A 379 17.13 -20.03 3.96
CA LYS A 379 18.05 -19.26 4.81
C LYS A 379 17.31 -18.40 5.84
N LEU A 380 16.20 -17.76 5.46
CA LEU A 380 15.37 -16.99 6.38
C LEU A 380 14.79 -17.88 7.49
N THR A 381 14.30 -19.06 7.12
CA THR A 381 13.72 -20.03 8.06
C THR A 381 14.78 -20.56 9.04
N GLU A 382 15.96 -20.95 8.53
CA GLU A 382 17.08 -21.44 9.35
C GLU A 382 17.51 -20.39 10.38
N HIS A 383 17.75 -19.15 9.94
CA HIS A 383 18.16 -18.07 10.82
C HIS A 383 17.07 -17.70 11.85
N PHE A 384 15.79 -17.68 11.44
CA PHE A 384 14.70 -17.46 12.38
C PHE A 384 14.62 -18.55 13.46
N LEU A 385 14.80 -19.82 13.06
CA LEU A 385 14.78 -20.95 13.98
C LEU A 385 15.97 -20.95 14.95
N GLU A 386 17.11 -20.40 14.55
CA GLU A 386 18.28 -20.19 15.42
C GLU A 386 18.02 -19.09 16.45
N LEU A 387 17.50 -17.93 16.02
CA LEU A 387 17.16 -16.82 16.92
C LEU A 387 16.03 -17.19 17.89
N ALA A 388 15.05 -17.96 17.41
CA ALA A 388 13.98 -18.49 18.26
C ALA A 388 14.51 -19.46 19.33
N LYS A 389 15.52 -20.30 19.02
CA LYS A 389 16.20 -21.15 20.02
C LYS A 389 16.88 -20.30 21.09
N ALA A 390 17.53 -19.22 20.69
CA ALA A 390 18.17 -18.26 21.60
C ALA A 390 17.18 -17.38 22.38
N ARG A 391 15.86 -17.60 22.21
CA ARG A 391 14.76 -16.82 22.84
C ARG A 391 14.82 -15.33 22.51
N HIS A 392 15.38 -14.96 21.36
CA HIS A 392 15.31 -13.59 20.87
C HIS A 392 13.94 -13.31 20.27
N SER A 393 13.33 -12.18 20.66
CA SER A 393 12.12 -11.68 20.02
C SER A 393 12.45 -11.25 18.59
N THR A 394 12.01 -12.06 17.62
CA THR A 394 12.38 -11.89 16.20
C THR A 394 11.12 -11.75 15.36
N VAL A 395 11.15 -10.85 14.38
CA VAL A 395 10.08 -10.64 13.41
C VAL A 395 10.68 -10.78 12.01
N VAL A 396 10.00 -11.54 11.13
CA VAL A 396 10.36 -11.66 9.72
C VAL A 396 9.46 -10.73 8.90
N ILE A 397 10.07 -9.94 8.03
CA ILE A 397 9.37 -8.99 7.15
C ILE A 397 9.68 -9.38 5.70
N SER A 398 8.65 -9.42 4.87
CA SER A 398 8.75 -9.65 3.43
C SER A 398 7.78 -8.72 2.68
N GLN A 399 8.05 -8.46 1.42
CA GLN A 399 7.29 -7.52 0.59
C GLN A 399 5.98 -8.12 0.07
N SER A 400 5.89 -9.44 -0.15
CA SER A 400 4.75 -10.07 -0.80
C SER A 400 4.04 -11.09 0.10
N TRP A 401 2.71 -11.15 0.00
CA TRP A 401 1.91 -12.16 0.71
C TRP A 401 2.33 -13.58 0.34
N SER A 402 2.68 -13.84 -0.92
CA SER A 402 3.17 -15.13 -1.38
C SER A 402 4.45 -15.58 -0.66
N GLU A 403 5.40 -14.66 -0.44
CA GLU A 403 6.63 -14.97 0.30
C GLU A 403 6.34 -15.15 1.78
N ILE A 404 5.52 -14.28 2.38
CA ILE A 404 5.13 -14.38 3.79
C ILE A 404 4.50 -15.73 4.07
N HIS A 405 3.58 -16.20 3.22
CA HIS A 405 2.93 -17.49 3.40
C HIS A 405 3.92 -18.66 3.32
N LYS A 406 4.81 -18.66 2.33
CA LYS A 406 5.83 -19.71 2.15
C LYS A 406 6.80 -19.77 3.33
N VAL A 407 7.31 -18.63 3.79
CA VAL A 407 8.22 -18.57 4.94
C VAL A 407 7.51 -19.01 6.22
N ASN A 408 6.27 -18.56 6.45
CA ASN A 408 5.50 -18.95 7.63
C ASN A 408 5.21 -20.46 7.65
N GLU A 409 4.95 -21.07 6.51
CA GLU A 409 4.74 -22.53 6.40
C GLU A 409 6.03 -23.28 6.78
N GLN A 410 7.16 -22.94 6.18
CA GLN A 410 8.45 -23.56 6.48
C GLN A 410 8.88 -23.36 7.95
N VAL A 411 8.69 -22.16 8.51
CA VAL A 411 8.96 -21.89 9.92
C VAL A 411 8.06 -22.73 10.83
N ARG A 412 6.76 -22.86 10.51
CA ARG A 412 5.83 -23.70 11.29
C ARG A 412 6.24 -25.15 11.26
N ASP A 413 6.61 -25.68 10.10
CA ASP A 413 7.03 -27.07 9.96
C ASP A 413 8.35 -27.33 10.69
N GLY A 414 9.32 -26.41 10.59
CA GLY A 414 10.57 -26.47 11.34
C GLY A 414 10.39 -26.40 12.87
N LEU A 415 9.39 -25.64 13.36
CA LEU A 415 9.04 -25.61 14.78
C LEU A 415 8.30 -26.88 15.23
N LYS A 416 7.42 -27.45 14.39
CA LYS A 416 6.71 -28.72 14.67
C LYS A 416 7.68 -29.90 14.74
N ALA A 417 8.58 -30.03 13.76
CA ALA A 417 9.59 -31.09 13.73
C ALA A 417 10.45 -31.11 15.01
N LYS A 418 10.82 -29.92 15.53
CA LYS A 418 11.55 -29.79 16.81
C LYS A 418 10.72 -30.09 18.06
N ARG A 419 9.41 -29.88 18.01
CA ARG A 419 8.50 -30.25 19.11
C ARG A 419 8.24 -31.76 19.12
N ALA A 420 8.27 -32.42 17.97
CA ALA A 420 8.13 -33.88 17.86
C ALA A 420 9.44 -34.63 18.18
N SER A 421 10.59 -33.95 18.10
CA SER A 421 11.91 -34.51 18.45
C SER A 421 12.34 -34.25 19.90
N ARG A 422 11.44 -33.74 20.74
CA ARG A 422 11.58 -33.54 22.19
C ARG A 422 10.52 -34.37 22.89
#